data_AF-A0A527VGB3-F1
#
_entry.id   AF-A0A527VGB3-F1
#
_cell.length_a   1.000
_cell.length_b   1.000
_cell.length_c   1.000
_cell.angle_alpha   90.00
_cell.angle_beta   90.00
_cell.angle_gamma   90.00
#
_symmetry.space_group_name_H-M   'P 1'
#
loop_
_entity.id
_entity.type
_entity.pdbx_description
1 polymer ?
#
loop_
_entity_poly.entity_id
_entity_poly.type
_entity_poly.pdbx_seq_one_letter_code
_entity_poly.pdbx_strand_id
1 'polypeptide(L)' 'MRKRDRDRAERIRLAGGSKPTLRERAVSLALEKGEVRTKDLTDIGVPRCYLTRMCEEGLLMKAGYGRYRAAVPKAA' A
#
# COMPACT_ATOMS: atom_id res chain seq x y z
N MET A 1 10.31 -4.52 -19.05
CA MET A 1 10.23 -4.90 -17.63
C MET A 1 11.31 -4.12 -16.86
N ARG A 2 10.97 -3.25 -15.89
CA ARG A 2 11.95 -2.38 -15.22
C ARG A 2 12.85 -3.20 -14.27
N LYS A 3 14.18 -3.04 -14.42
CA LYS A 3 15.24 -3.82 -13.75
C LYS A 3 15.13 -3.88 -12.20
N ARG A 4 14.46 -2.91 -11.58
CA ARG A 4 14.37 -2.75 -10.12
C ARG A 4 13.34 -3.66 -9.43
N ASP A 5 12.23 -3.98 -10.09
CA ASP A 5 11.21 -4.87 -9.53
C ASP A 5 11.67 -6.33 -9.53
N ARG A 6 12.51 -6.71 -10.51
CA ARG A 6 13.09 -8.06 -10.63
C ARG A 6 14.11 -8.34 -9.53
N ASP A 7 14.99 -7.39 -9.25
CA ASP A 7 16.03 -7.48 -8.22
C ASP A 7 15.44 -7.57 -6.80
N ARG A 8 14.28 -6.95 -6.58
CA ARG A 8 13.58 -6.96 -5.29
C ARG A 8 12.96 -8.30 -4.97
N ALA A 9 12.39 -8.98 -5.97
CA ALA A 9 11.80 -10.31 -5.81
C ALA A 9 12.85 -11.39 -5.48
N GLU A 10 14.08 -11.25 -5.96
CA GLU A 10 15.18 -12.17 -5.64
C GLU A 10 15.70 -12.01 -4.20
N ARG A 11 15.87 -10.78 -3.69
CA ARG A 11 16.25 -10.57 -2.27
C ARG A 11 15.22 -11.08 -1.27
N ILE A 12 13.94 -11.02 -1.65
CA ILE A 12 12.81 -11.48 -0.85
C ILE A 12 12.87 -13.00 -0.60
N ARG A 13 13.33 -13.79 -1.58
CA ARG A 13 13.44 -15.25 -1.46
C ARG A 13 14.57 -15.71 -0.54
N LEU A 14 15.65 -14.93 -0.43
CA LEU A 14 16.83 -15.28 0.37
C LEU A 14 16.72 -14.96 1.88
N ALA A 15 15.76 -14.14 2.31
CA ALA A 15 15.73 -13.57 3.67
C ALA A 15 14.63 -14.11 4.62
N GLY A 16 13.87 -15.14 4.25
CA GLY A 16 12.94 -15.81 5.19
C GLY A 16 11.72 -15.00 5.64
N GLY A 17 11.33 -13.95 4.90
CA GLY A 17 10.12 -13.17 5.16
C GLY A 17 10.33 -11.68 4.87
N SER A 18 9.62 -11.17 3.87
CA SER A 18 9.86 -9.81 3.35
C SER A 18 9.35 -8.75 4.31
N LYS A 19 10.16 -7.70 4.58
CA LYS A 19 9.63 -6.47 5.16
C LYS A 19 8.52 -5.95 4.22
N PRO A 20 7.29 -5.72 4.72
CA PRO A 20 6.18 -5.31 3.88
C PRO A 20 6.52 -4.00 3.19
N THR A 21 6.32 -3.97 1.88
CA THR A 21 6.52 -2.79 1.06
C THR A 21 5.57 -1.67 1.50
N LEU A 22 5.90 -0.42 1.17
CA LEU A 22 5.02 0.73 1.45
C LEU A 22 3.58 0.52 0.95
N ARG A 23 3.43 -0.19 -0.18
CA ARG A 23 2.14 -0.57 -0.75
C ARG A 23 1.38 -1.53 0.15
N GLU A 24 2.03 -2.61 0.55
CA GLU A 24 1.44 -3.62 1.43
C GLU A 24 1.08 -3.04 2.80
N ARG A 25 1.92 -2.16 3.36
CA ARG A 25 1.61 -1.46 4.62
C ARG A 25 0.39 -0.56 4.49
N ALA A 26 0.27 0.18 3.39
CA ALA A 26 -0.89 1.04 3.13
C ALA A 26 -2.19 0.23 2.99
N VAL A 27 -2.14 -0.84 2.20
CA VAL A 27 -3.29 -1.72 1.96
C VAL A 27 -3.67 -2.47 3.23
N SER A 28 -2.71 -3.01 3.97
CA SER A 28 -2.94 -3.71 5.24
C SER A 28 -3.60 -2.79 6.26
N LEU A 29 -3.13 -1.54 6.40
CA LEU A 29 -3.75 -0.56 7.30
C LEU A 29 -5.18 -0.22 6.87
N ALA A 30 -5.42 -0.08 5.55
CA ALA A 30 -6.74 0.19 5.01
C ALA A 30 -7.70 -1.01 5.16
N LEU A 31 -7.21 -2.25 5.13
CA LEU A 31 -7.99 -3.45 5.38
C LEU A 31 -8.34 -3.62 6.87
N GLU A 32 -7.40 -3.28 7.76
CA GLU A 32 -7.58 -3.36 9.21
C GLU A 32 -8.59 -2.32 9.72
N LYS A 33 -8.45 -1.06 9.29
CA LYS A 33 -9.29 0.06 9.73
C LYS A 33 -10.53 0.30 8.85
N GLY A 34 -10.58 -0.29 7.65
CA GLY A 34 -11.62 -0.07 6.65
C GLY A 34 -11.47 1.27 5.90
N GLU A 35 -11.47 2.38 6.64
CA GLU A 35 -11.21 3.73 6.15
C GLU A 35 -10.02 4.34 6.88
N VAL A 36 -9.02 4.82 6.12
CA VAL A 36 -7.79 5.40 6.65
C VAL A 36 -7.64 6.84 6.20
N ARG A 37 -7.13 7.71 7.07
CA ARG A 37 -6.83 9.09 6.72
C ARG A 37 -5.46 9.20 6.07
N THR A 38 -5.25 10.26 5.30
CA THR A 38 -3.93 10.64 4.79
C THR A 38 -2.88 10.70 5.90
N LYS A 39 -3.27 11.17 7.10
CA LYS A 39 -2.38 11.24 8.26
C LYS A 39 -1.91 9.85 8.69
N ASP A 40 -2.82 8.89 8.86
CA ASP A 40 -2.48 7.51 9.24
C ASP A 40 -1.50 6.87 8.24
N LEU A 41 -1.73 7.10 6.93
CA LEU A 41 -0.85 6.62 5.87
C LEU A 41 0.52 7.30 5.91
N THR A 42 0.57 8.60 6.21
CA THR A 42 1.83 9.33 6.36
C THR A 42 2.62 8.85 7.58
N ASP A 43 1.93 8.57 8.70
CA ASP A 43 2.53 8.10 9.95
C ASP A 43 3.18 6.72 9.80
N ILE A 44 2.63 5.84 8.94
CA ILE A 44 3.28 4.56 8.59
C ILE A 44 4.39 4.69 7.53
N GLY A 45 4.65 5.92 7.07
CA GLY A 45 5.72 6.25 6.13
C GLY A 45 5.30 6.24 4.65
N VAL A 46 4.01 6.32 4.33
CA VAL A 46 3.51 6.40 2.95
C VAL A 46 3.35 7.88 2.56
N PRO A 47 4.16 8.39 1.62
CA PRO A 47 4.07 9.80 1.21
C PRO A 47 2.77 10.10 0.46
N ARG A 48 2.25 11.33 0.62
CA ARG A 48 0.99 11.77 -0.02
C ARG A 48 1.00 11.63 -1.55
N CYS A 49 2.14 11.92 -2.19
CA CYS A 49 2.29 11.78 -3.65
C CYS A 49 2.11 10.34 -4.13
N TYR A 50 2.38 9.36 -3.26
CA TYR A 50 2.22 7.94 -3.57
C TYR A 50 0.77 7.47 -3.46
N LEU A 51 -0.10 8.19 -2.74
CA LEU A 51 -1.50 7.83 -2.58
C LEU A 51 -2.28 7.93 -3.88
N THR A 52 -2.06 9.01 -4.65
CA THR A 52 -2.66 9.15 -5.99
C THR A 52 -2.28 7.98 -6.88
N ARG A 53 -0.99 7.62 -6.89
CA ARG A 53 -0.51 6.48 -7.66
C ARG A 53 -1.08 5.14 -7.18
N MET A 54 -1.25 4.94 -5.88
CA MET A 54 -1.93 3.75 -5.34
C MET A 54 -3.41 3.71 -5.72
N CYS A 55 -4.07 4.85 -5.87
CA CYS A 55 -5.42 4.92 -6.40
C CYS A 55 -5.47 4.59 -7.90
N GLU A 56 -4.56 5.13 -8.69
CA GLU A 56 -4.44 4.83 -10.13
C GLU A 56 -4.13 3.35 -10.39
N GLU A 57 -3.27 2.76 -9.56
CA GLU A 57 -2.93 1.33 -9.61
C GLU A 57 -4.03 0.42 -9.02
N GLY A 58 -5.13 0.98 -8.51
CA GLY A 58 -6.26 0.21 -7.98
C GLY A 58 -5.97 -0.53 -6.67
N LEU A 59 -4.99 -0.06 -5.88
CA LEU A 59 -4.68 -0.61 -4.55
C LEU A 59 -5.51 0.06 -3.45
N LEU A 60 -5.70 1.37 -3.58
CA LEU A 60 -6.54 2.17 -2.71
C LEU A 60 -7.67 2.79 -3.52
N MET A 61 -8.76 3.13 -2.84
CA MET A 61 -9.85 3.90 -3.41
C MET A 61 -10.08 5.14 -2.56
N LYS A 62 -10.27 6.29 -3.20
CA LYS A 62 -10.57 7.53 -2.49
C LYS A 62 -12.01 7.47 -1.98
N ALA A 63 -12.18 7.33 -0.67
CA ALA A 63 -13.49 7.29 -0.01
C ALA A 63 -14.05 8.71 0.23
N GLY A 64 -13.18 9.70 0.37
CA GLY A 64 -13.56 11.10 0.59
C GLY A 64 -12.35 12.02 0.66
N TYR A 65 -12.55 13.27 1.09
CA TYR A 65 -11.45 14.22 1.25
C TYR A 65 -10.46 13.71 2.31
N GLY A 66 -9.23 13.40 1.87
CA GLY A 66 -8.18 12.86 2.72
C GLY A 66 -8.48 11.49 3.33
N ARG A 67 -9.42 10.72 2.76
CA ARG A 67 -9.86 9.41 3.23
C ARG A 67 -9.71 8.38 2.13
N TYR A 68 -9.12 7.24 2.47
CA TYR A 68 -8.83 6.15 1.55
C TYR A 68 -9.31 4.83 2.12
N ARG A 69 -9.74 3.92 1.26
CA ARG A 69 -10.10 2.55 1.58
C ARG A 69 -9.28 1.58 0.74
N ALA A 70 -9.15 0.33 1.16
CA ALA A 70 -8.60 -0.70 0.30
C ALA A 70 -9.53 -0.89 -0.92
N ALA A 71 -8.96 -0.96 -2.11
CA ALA A 71 -9.74 -1.19 -3.33
C ALA A 71 -10.07 -2.68 -3.51
N VAL A 72 -9.29 -3.57 -2.91
CA VAL A 72 -9.59 -5.00 -2.84
C VAL A 72 -10.65 -5.20 -1.75
N PRO A 73 -11.77 -5.88 -2.03
CA PRO A 73 -12.66 -6.33 -0.96
C PRO A 73 -11.85 -7.21 -0.01
N LYS A 74 -12.00 -6.97 1.30
CA LYS A 74 -11.50 -7.86 2.34
C LYS A 74 -11.92 -9.28 1.94
N ALA A 75 -10.95 -10.13 1.57
CA ALA A 75 -11.23 -11.55 1.39
C ALA A 75 -11.87 -12.02 2.69
N ALA A 76 -13.09 -12.53 2.56
CA ALA A 76 -13.99 -12.90 3.64
C ALA A 76 -13.34 -13.87 4.64
#